data_AF-A0AAI9UUS0-F1
#
_entry.id   AF-A0AAI9UUS0-F1
#
_cell.length_a   1.000
_cell.length_b   1.000
_cell.length_c   1.000
_cell.angle_alpha   90.00
_cell.angle_beta   90.00
_cell.angle_gamma   90.00
#
_symmetry.space_group_name_H-M   'P 1'
#
loop_
_entity.id
_entity.type
_entity.pdbx_description
1 polymer ?
#
loop_
_entity_poly.entity_id
_entity_poly.type
_entity_poly.pdbx_seq_one_letter_code
_entity_poly.pdbx_strand_id
1 'polypeptide(L)'
;MATAKITLPEDLGSKSLLMFDDLVSRGKLFYSESKSDIVSHNGFEFEFRINPALKRKPYLERDDPKRTADKGPFLTPDPDFVVAQPQTQDLNFVDVEAARAVMIALKPTLGPQLMIYNCGVDAGSSQGHKHVQIFPQPTHFSLYPQKATSEIGKRQINSTIAGVPNLHFVLRLPQAATHEQACHSLERLVSAAREIATTYGEQSDYNVIMAEDWICVVPRRLVGKDGVGANGAGMVGLVWLRDQTERDGWDSFGLTDHLVQLGVSRTCVPR
;
A
#
# COMPACT_ATOMS: atom_id res chain seq x y z
N MET A 1 23.63 8.34 -16.10
CA MET A 1 24.17 6.97 -16.27
C MET A 1 23.04 6.12 -16.83
N ALA A 2 23.28 5.32 -17.87
CA ALA A 2 22.26 4.41 -18.38
C ALA A 2 21.92 3.39 -17.28
N THR A 3 20.69 3.39 -16.78
CA THR A 3 20.20 2.40 -15.82
C THR A 3 20.27 1.03 -16.51
N ALA A 4 20.95 0.07 -15.87
CA ALA A 4 20.98 -1.29 -16.37
C ALA A 4 19.54 -1.81 -16.44
N LYS A 5 19.10 -2.22 -17.63
CA LYS A 5 17.73 -2.70 -17.84
C LYS A 5 17.48 -3.89 -16.91
N ILE A 6 16.52 -3.74 -15.99
CA ILE A 6 16.16 -4.82 -15.06
C ILE A 6 15.73 -6.03 -15.88
N THR A 7 16.43 -7.15 -15.68
CA THR A 7 16.16 -8.42 -16.37
C THR A 7 15.62 -9.39 -15.34
N LEU A 8 14.36 -9.78 -15.50
CA LEU A 8 13.69 -10.77 -14.66
C LEU A 8 13.49 -12.07 -15.45
N PRO A 9 13.49 -13.24 -14.80
CA PRO A 9 13.16 -14.49 -15.48
C PRO A 9 11.74 -14.45 -16.07
N GLU A 10 11.57 -14.93 -17.31
CA GLU A 10 10.25 -15.02 -17.95
C GLU A 10 9.28 -15.91 -17.16
N ASP A 11 9.81 -16.88 -16.42
CA ASP A 11 9.08 -17.82 -15.58
C ASP A 11 8.96 -17.37 -14.12
N LEU A 12 9.21 -16.09 -13.80
CA LEU A 12 9.16 -15.56 -12.44
C LEU A 12 7.84 -15.89 -11.74
N GLY A 13 6.69 -15.75 -12.43
CA GLY A 13 5.38 -16.08 -11.88
C GLY A 13 5.27 -17.55 -11.47
N SER A 14 5.58 -18.47 -12.38
CA SER A 14 5.54 -19.92 -12.13
C SER A 14 6.54 -20.34 -11.05
N LYS A 15 7.76 -19.79 -11.05
CA LYS A 15 8.75 -20.02 -9.99
C LYS A 15 8.27 -19.54 -8.62
N SER A 16 7.58 -18.40 -8.58
CA SER A 16 7.04 -17.86 -7.34
C SER A 16 5.96 -18.77 -6.75
N LEU A 17 5.08 -19.33 -7.58
CA LEU A 17 4.07 -20.31 -7.15
C LEU A 17 4.70 -21.62 -6.66
N LEU A 18 5.64 -22.19 -7.42
CA LEU A 18 6.34 -23.41 -7.01
C LEU A 18 7.09 -23.24 -5.69
N MET A 19 7.77 -22.10 -5.51
CA MET A 19 8.43 -21.77 -4.25
C MET A 19 7.43 -21.59 -3.11
N PHE A 20 6.28 -20.96 -3.37
CA PHE A 20 5.20 -20.81 -2.38
C PHE A 20 4.70 -22.18 -1.90
N ASP A 21 4.35 -23.08 -2.82
CA ASP A 21 3.84 -24.42 -2.49
C ASP A 21 4.89 -25.24 -1.72
N ASP A 22 6.15 -25.19 -2.15
CA ASP A 22 7.26 -25.85 -1.46
C ASP A 22 7.44 -25.29 -0.03
N LEU A 23 7.43 -23.98 0.16
CA LEU A 23 7.57 -23.35 1.49
C LEU A 23 6.37 -23.67 2.40
N VAL A 24 5.15 -23.73 1.86
CA VAL A 24 3.95 -24.16 2.60
C VAL A 24 4.08 -25.62 3.01
N SER A 25 4.46 -26.51 2.09
CA SER A 25 4.62 -27.95 2.37
C SER A 25 5.67 -28.23 3.45
N ARG A 26 6.73 -27.40 3.53
CA ARG A 26 7.78 -27.48 4.54
C ARG A 26 7.45 -26.75 5.84
N GLY A 27 6.26 -26.16 5.97
CA GLY A 27 5.84 -25.37 7.14
C GLY A 27 6.68 -24.11 7.37
N LYS A 28 7.36 -23.61 6.33
CA LYS A 28 8.16 -22.37 6.35
C LYS A 28 7.32 -21.14 6.04
N LEU A 29 6.21 -21.33 5.34
CA LEU A 29 5.18 -20.33 5.11
C LEU A 29 3.85 -20.86 5.65
N PHE A 30 3.10 -20.02 6.36
CA PHE A 30 1.76 -20.36 6.83
C PHE A 30 0.72 -19.84 5.84
N TYR A 31 -0.09 -20.76 5.32
CA TYR A 31 -1.21 -20.44 4.44
C TYR A 31 -2.46 -21.17 4.92
N SER A 32 -3.59 -20.49 4.77
CA SER A 32 -4.91 -21.07 4.88
C SER A 32 -5.79 -20.39 3.86
N GLU A 33 -6.63 -21.17 3.18
CA GLU A 33 -7.70 -20.61 2.36
C GLU A 33 -8.57 -19.70 3.25
N SER A 34 -8.95 -18.55 2.71
CA SER A 34 -9.73 -17.55 3.42
C SER A 34 -10.88 -17.10 2.53
N LYS A 35 -12.06 -16.99 3.13
CA LYS A 35 -13.25 -16.47 2.45
C LYS A 35 -13.28 -14.97 2.59
N SER A 36 -13.72 -14.29 1.53
CA SER A 36 -14.00 -12.87 1.56
C SER A 36 -15.48 -12.58 1.71
N ASP A 37 -15.77 -11.44 2.33
CA ASP A 37 -17.09 -10.81 2.43
C ASP A 37 -16.99 -9.42 1.79
N ILE A 38 -17.91 -9.11 0.87
CA ILE A 38 -17.93 -7.84 0.15
C ILE A 38 -19.07 -6.99 0.70
N VAL A 39 -18.71 -5.82 1.24
CA VAL A 39 -19.64 -4.90 1.89
C VAL A 39 -19.57 -3.54 1.22
N SER A 40 -20.72 -2.97 0.86
CA SER A 40 -20.83 -1.59 0.40
C SER A 40 -21.36 -0.70 1.51
N HIS A 41 -20.63 0.36 1.84
CA HIS A 41 -21.01 1.33 2.88
C HIS A 41 -20.76 2.75 2.38
N ASN A 42 -21.80 3.61 2.38
CA ASN A 42 -21.72 5.00 1.90
C ASN A 42 -21.11 5.18 0.50
N GLY A 43 -21.30 4.19 -0.39
CA GLY A 43 -20.75 4.20 -1.76
C GLY A 43 -19.29 3.75 -1.86
N PHE A 44 -18.70 3.28 -0.76
CA PHE A 44 -17.37 2.66 -0.70
C PHE A 44 -17.50 1.14 -0.60
N GLU A 45 -16.71 0.41 -1.38
CA GLU A 45 -16.71 -1.05 -1.41
C GLU A 45 -15.53 -1.60 -0.59
N PHE A 46 -15.82 -2.54 0.30
CA PHE A 46 -14.85 -3.27 1.09
C PHE A 46 -14.87 -4.76 0.71
N GLU A 47 -13.70 -5.37 0.60
CA GLU A 47 -13.50 -6.82 0.68
C GLU A 47 -12.81 -7.13 2.01
N PHE A 48 -13.55 -7.72 2.95
CA PHE A 48 -13.01 -8.20 4.21
C PHE A 48 -12.59 -9.66 4.08
N ARG A 49 -11.42 -10.01 4.61
CA ARG A 49 -10.91 -11.38 4.60
C ARG A 49 -10.29 -11.73 5.94
N ILE A 50 -10.86 -12.73 6.62
CA ILE A 50 -10.28 -13.24 7.87
C ILE A 50 -9.21 -14.28 7.54
N ASN A 51 -7.99 -14.03 8.01
CA ASN A 51 -6.86 -14.95 7.91
C ASN A 51 -6.24 -15.19 9.31
N PRO A 52 -6.57 -16.33 9.96
CA PRO A 52 -6.06 -16.66 11.28
C PRO A 52 -4.52 -16.77 11.36
N ALA A 53 -3.82 -16.99 10.24
CA ALA A 53 -2.37 -17.01 10.21
C ALA A 53 -1.75 -15.66 10.64
N LEU A 54 -2.49 -14.56 10.50
CA LEU A 54 -2.04 -13.24 10.95
C LEU A 54 -1.85 -13.15 12.47
N LYS A 55 -2.51 -14.00 13.25
CA LYS A 55 -2.28 -14.09 14.71
C LYS A 55 -0.89 -14.57 15.08
N ARG A 56 -0.21 -15.29 14.17
CA ARG A 56 1.15 -15.80 14.38
C ARG A 56 2.23 -14.80 13.98
N LYS A 57 1.87 -13.69 13.32
CA LYS A 57 2.82 -12.67 12.90
C LYS A 57 3.26 -11.88 14.14
N PRO A 58 4.58 -11.74 14.41
CA PRO A 58 5.04 -10.83 15.46
C PRO A 58 4.64 -9.40 15.09
N TYR A 59 3.83 -8.77 15.94
CA TYR A 59 3.46 -7.35 15.81
C TYR A 59 4.46 -6.51 16.59
N LEU A 60 4.96 -5.44 15.97
CA LEU A 60 5.78 -4.42 16.65
C LEU A 60 4.87 -3.24 16.96
N GLU A 61 4.75 -2.84 18.22
CA GLU A 61 3.95 -1.67 18.63
C GLU A 61 4.56 -0.35 18.15
N ARG A 62 3.78 0.74 18.07
CA ARG A 62 4.23 2.06 17.57
C ARG A 62 5.54 2.54 18.23
N ASP A 63 5.61 2.44 19.55
CA ASP A 63 6.75 2.88 20.36
C ASP A 63 7.71 1.74 20.70
N ASP A 64 7.58 0.56 20.05
CA ASP A 64 8.47 -0.57 20.31
C ASP A 64 9.91 -0.15 20.01
N PRO A 65 10.84 -0.24 20.97
CA PRO A 65 12.23 0.13 20.77
C PRO A 65 12.83 -0.59 19.58
N LYS A 66 12.42 -1.81 19.21
CA LYS A 66 12.93 -2.51 18.01
C LYS A 66 12.61 -1.80 16.68
N ARG A 67 11.66 -0.84 16.68
CA ARG A 67 11.41 0.05 15.53
C ARG A 67 12.48 1.12 15.37
N THR A 68 13.08 1.57 16.47
CA THR A 68 14.12 2.62 16.53
C THR A 68 15.46 2.11 17.04
N ALA A 69 15.57 0.83 17.42
CA ALA A 69 16.66 0.33 18.22
C ALA A 69 17.94 0.50 17.42
N ASP A 70 18.88 1.24 18.01
CA ASP A 70 20.26 1.53 17.59
C ASP A 70 21.13 0.28 17.29
N LYS A 71 20.52 -0.88 17.03
CA LYS A 71 21.12 -2.19 16.80
C LYS A 71 20.54 -2.91 15.57
N GLY A 72 19.94 -2.19 14.64
CA GLY A 72 19.65 -2.69 13.29
C GLY A 72 20.66 -2.13 12.29
N PRO A 73 21.16 -2.90 11.30
CA PRO A 73 22.15 -2.45 10.31
C PRO A 73 21.60 -1.40 9.31
N PHE A 74 20.55 -0.67 9.69
CA PHE A 74 19.68 0.12 8.83
C PHE A 74 19.42 1.56 9.33
N LEU A 75 19.83 1.92 10.55
CA LEU A 75 19.35 3.18 11.16
C LEU A 75 20.23 4.41 10.92
N THR A 76 21.55 4.28 10.72
CA THR A 76 22.36 5.33 10.07
C THR A 76 23.71 4.76 9.63
N PRO A 77 23.74 3.85 8.65
CA PRO A 77 24.98 3.26 8.22
C PRO A 77 25.79 4.28 7.41
N ASP A 78 27.11 4.21 7.51
CA ASP A 78 27.98 4.69 6.44
C ASP A 78 27.40 4.23 5.09
N PRO A 79 27.27 5.08 4.06
CA PRO A 79 26.71 4.70 2.75
C PRO A 79 27.30 3.41 2.18
N ASP A 80 28.56 3.12 2.47
CA ASP A 80 29.26 1.90 2.05
C ASP A 80 28.83 0.64 2.84
N PHE A 81 28.08 0.83 3.93
CA PHE A 81 27.59 -0.20 4.87
C PHE A 81 26.06 -0.15 5.04
N VAL A 82 25.32 0.58 4.20
CA VAL A 82 23.85 0.57 4.22
C VAL A 82 23.33 -0.78 3.76
N VAL A 83 22.82 -1.56 4.71
CA VAL A 83 22.24 -2.87 4.38
C VAL A 83 20.82 -2.71 3.77
N ALA A 84 20.09 -1.63 4.13
CA ALA A 84 18.77 -1.24 3.58
C ALA A 84 18.37 0.17 4.05
N GLN A 85 17.53 0.86 3.26
CA GLN A 85 16.98 2.18 3.58
C GLN A 85 15.84 2.11 4.61
N PRO A 86 15.51 3.19 5.35
CA PRO A 86 14.33 3.26 6.22
C PRO A 86 12.99 3.27 5.47
N GLN A 87 11.96 2.68 6.08
CA GLN A 87 10.58 2.65 5.56
C GLN A 87 9.85 4.01 5.61
N THR A 88 10.49 5.04 6.15
CA THR A 88 10.00 6.44 6.14
C THR A 88 10.51 7.24 4.94
N GLN A 89 11.38 6.67 4.11
CA GLN A 89 11.88 7.32 2.91
C GLN A 89 10.92 7.18 1.73
N ASP A 90 10.87 8.19 0.89
CA ASP A 90 10.05 8.18 -0.32
C ASP A 90 10.57 7.13 -1.30
N LEU A 91 9.67 6.48 -2.04
CA LEU A 91 10.04 5.66 -3.19
C LEU A 91 10.71 6.56 -4.24
N ASN A 92 11.89 6.15 -4.72
CA ASN A 92 12.61 6.84 -5.78
C ASN A 92 12.42 6.11 -7.12
N PHE A 93 13.06 6.63 -8.17
CA PHE A 93 12.98 6.06 -9.51
C PHE A 93 13.34 4.57 -9.56
N VAL A 94 14.42 4.15 -8.87
CA VAL A 94 14.89 2.76 -8.88
C VAL A 94 13.86 1.84 -8.22
N ASP A 95 13.21 2.30 -7.14
CA ASP A 95 12.14 1.53 -6.49
C ASP A 95 10.93 1.36 -7.41
N VAL A 96 10.51 2.44 -8.09
CA VAL A 96 9.38 2.42 -9.02
C VAL A 96 9.68 1.54 -10.24
N GLU A 97 10.88 1.65 -10.80
CA GLU A 97 11.34 0.82 -11.91
C GLU A 97 11.34 -0.67 -11.52
N ALA A 98 11.92 -1.02 -10.38
CA ALA A 98 11.96 -2.40 -9.90
C ALA A 98 10.56 -2.96 -9.58
N ALA A 99 9.72 -2.21 -8.87
CA ALA A 99 8.37 -2.64 -8.54
C ALA A 99 7.53 -2.88 -9.80
N ARG A 100 7.56 -1.95 -10.76
CA ARG A 100 6.82 -2.10 -12.03
C ARG A 100 7.37 -3.25 -12.87
N ALA A 101 8.69 -3.44 -12.93
CA ALA A 101 9.28 -4.59 -13.62
C ALA A 101 8.78 -5.92 -13.05
N VAL A 102 8.72 -6.05 -11.72
CA VAL A 102 8.18 -7.25 -11.05
C VAL A 102 6.68 -7.42 -11.34
N MET A 103 5.88 -6.35 -11.24
CA MET A 103 4.45 -6.40 -11.57
C MET A 103 4.21 -6.87 -13.01
N ILE A 104 4.99 -6.37 -13.97
CA ILE A 104 4.92 -6.76 -15.38
C ILE A 104 5.30 -8.23 -15.56
N ALA A 105 6.37 -8.69 -14.91
CA ALA A 105 6.84 -10.07 -15.03
C ALA A 105 5.89 -11.10 -14.39
N LEU A 106 5.17 -10.72 -13.33
CA LEU A 106 4.18 -11.59 -12.68
C LEU A 106 2.85 -11.66 -13.46
N LYS A 107 2.51 -10.62 -14.22
CA LYS A 107 1.20 -10.46 -14.86
C LYS A 107 0.77 -11.62 -15.78
N PRO A 108 1.62 -12.19 -16.65
CA PRO A 108 1.22 -13.29 -17.52
C PRO A 108 0.76 -14.55 -16.78
N THR A 109 1.26 -14.79 -15.57
CA THR A 109 0.92 -15.97 -14.76
C THR A 109 -0.15 -15.67 -13.72
N LEU A 110 -0.08 -14.51 -13.06
CA LEU A 110 -0.89 -14.19 -11.88
C LEU A 110 -1.98 -13.14 -12.13
N GLY A 111 -2.11 -12.62 -13.36
CA GLY A 111 -3.05 -11.57 -13.71
C GLY A 111 -2.59 -10.16 -13.30
N PRO A 112 -3.45 -9.14 -13.32
CA PRO A 112 -3.10 -7.78 -12.90
C PRO A 112 -2.56 -7.76 -11.46
N GLN A 113 -1.54 -6.93 -11.21
CA GLN A 113 -0.88 -6.84 -9.90
C GLN A 113 -1.19 -5.51 -9.22
N LEU A 114 -1.24 -5.54 -7.89
CA LEU A 114 -1.35 -4.36 -7.03
C LEU A 114 -0.11 -4.28 -6.14
N MET A 115 0.52 -3.11 -6.10
CA MET A 115 1.62 -2.80 -5.20
C MET A 115 1.15 -1.86 -4.10
N ILE A 116 1.56 -2.12 -2.85
CA ILE A 116 1.42 -1.17 -1.75
C ILE A 116 2.78 -0.83 -1.12
N TYR A 117 2.90 0.41 -0.68
CA TYR A 117 3.99 0.91 0.15
C TYR A 117 3.40 1.67 1.34
N ASN A 118 3.82 1.30 2.55
CA ASN A 118 3.35 1.92 3.79
C ASN A 118 4.49 2.79 4.33
N CYS A 119 4.49 4.08 3.99
CA CYS A 119 5.55 5.01 4.38
C CYS A 119 5.29 5.50 5.81
N GLY A 120 6.10 5.02 6.76
CA GLY A 120 5.97 5.36 8.19
C GLY A 120 5.05 4.45 9.01
N VAL A 121 4.97 4.73 10.31
CA VAL A 121 4.32 3.86 11.31
C VAL A 121 2.80 3.92 11.17
N ASP A 122 2.24 5.11 11.05
CA ASP A 122 0.79 5.32 10.94
C ASP A 122 0.24 4.93 9.56
N ALA A 123 1.12 4.71 8.59
CA ALA A 123 0.77 4.05 7.34
C ALA A 123 0.55 2.54 7.47
N GLY A 124 0.78 1.96 8.65
CA GLY A 124 0.68 0.52 8.90
C GLY A 124 1.94 -0.25 8.56
N SER A 125 3.11 0.40 8.59
CA SER A 125 4.37 -0.33 8.45
C SER A 125 4.61 -1.28 9.63
N SER A 126 4.89 -2.54 9.30
CA SER A 126 5.31 -3.56 10.27
C SER A 126 6.83 -3.76 10.36
N GLN A 127 7.63 -3.15 9.47
CA GLN A 127 9.09 -3.32 9.43
C GLN A 127 9.78 -1.95 9.23
N GLY A 128 10.93 -1.76 9.86
CA GLY A 128 11.68 -0.50 9.79
C GLY A 128 12.45 -0.29 8.49
N HIS A 129 12.80 -1.36 7.76
CA HIS A 129 13.49 -1.26 6.48
C HIS A 129 12.51 -1.07 5.31
N LYS A 130 12.98 -0.39 4.26
CA LYS A 130 12.25 -0.05 3.05
C LYS A 130 11.88 -1.31 2.27
N HIS A 131 10.59 -1.54 2.06
CA HIS A 131 10.03 -2.63 1.29
C HIS A 131 8.68 -2.26 0.71
N VAL A 132 8.37 -2.83 -0.46
CA VAL A 132 7.03 -2.80 -1.06
C VAL A 132 6.39 -4.18 -0.97
N GLN A 133 5.07 -4.24 -1.07
CA GLN A 133 4.33 -5.51 -1.13
C GLN A 133 3.60 -5.58 -2.47
N ILE A 134 3.74 -6.68 -3.20
CA ILE A 134 3.07 -6.91 -4.49
C ILE A 134 2.22 -8.17 -4.37
N PHE A 135 0.95 -8.08 -4.80
CA PHE A 135 0.02 -9.19 -4.79
C PHE A 135 -1.02 -9.04 -5.93
N PRO A 136 -1.74 -10.12 -6.30
CA PRO A 136 -2.76 -10.03 -7.35
C PRO A 136 -3.82 -8.97 -7.03
N GLN A 137 -4.11 -8.11 -8.01
CA GLN A 137 -5.21 -7.15 -7.91
C GLN A 137 -6.55 -7.90 -8.01
N PRO A 138 -7.53 -7.62 -7.13
CA PRO A 138 -8.86 -8.20 -7.27
C PRO A 138 -9.53 -7.69 -8.55
N THR A 139 -10.15 -8.60 -9.30
CA THR A 139 -10.83 -8.29 -10.57
C THR A 139 -12.35 -8.43 -10.48
N HIS A 140 -12.88 -8.89 -9.34
CA HIS A 140 -14.31 -9.16 -9.15
C HIS A 140 -15.10 -7.93 -8.69
N PHE A 141 -14.41 -6.85 -8.29
CA PHE A 141 -14.98 -5.51 -8.08
C PHE A 141 -13.92 -4.44 -8.41
N SER A 142 -14.34 -3.19 -8.50
CA SER A 142 -13.44 -2.07 -8.84
C SER A 142 -13.01 -1.29 -7.60
N LEU A 143 -11.71 -1.15 -7.40
CA LEU A 143 -11.18 -0.26 -6.37
C LEU A 143 -11.47 1.20 -6.76
N TYR A 144 -11.72 2.07 -5.79
CA TYR A 144 -12.08 3.47 -6.07
C TYR A 144 -11.05 4.23 -6.93
N PRO A 145 -9.72 3.97 -6.88
CA PRO A 145 -8.78 4.66 -7.76
C PRO A 145 -9.03 4.42 -9.25
N GLN A 146 -9.65 3.28 -9.61
CA GLN A 146 -10.05 2.98 -11.00
C GLN A 146 -11.16 3.93 -11.49
N LYS A 147 -11.90 4.58 -10.59
CA LYS A 147 -12.94 5.58 -10.92
C LYS A 147 -12.36 6.97 -11.25
N ALA A 148 -11.05 7.18 -11.11
CA ALA A 148 -10.40 8.44 -11.47
C ALA A 148 -10.45 8.68 -12.99
N THR A 149 -10.70 9.92 -13.39
CA THR A 149 -10.93 10.32 -14.79
C THR A 149 -9.79 11.14 -15.40
N SER A 150 -8.73 11.47 -14.63
CA SER A 150 -7.62 12.25 -15.19
C SER A 150 -6.73 11.38 -16.07
N GLU A 151 -6.52 11.80 -17.32
CA GLU A 151 -5.57 11.20 -18.25
C GLU A 151 -4.21 11.93 -18.18
N ILE A 152 -3.12 11.25 -18.57
CA ILE A 152 -1.80 11.90 -18.73
C ILE A 152 -1.92 13.07 -19.71
N GLY A 153 -1.35 14.22 -19.33
CA GLY A 153 -1.41 15.48 -20.09
C GLY A 153 -2.35 16.52 -19.47
N LYS A 154 -3.38 16.08 -18.72
CA LYS A 154 -4.17 16.98 -17.87
C LYS A 154 -3.57 16.94 -16.46
N ARG A 155 -2.94 18.05 -16.05
CA ARG A 155 -2.19 18.18 -14.77
C ARG A 155 -3.02 17.95 -13.49
N GLN A 156 -4.29 17.57 -13.56
CA GLN A 156 -5.18 17.54 -12.40
C GLN A 156 -5.09 16.20 -11.66
N ILE A 157 -4.74 16.29 -10.37
CA ILE A 157 -4.82 15.17 -9.43
C ILE A 157 -6.28 14.95 -9.04
N ASN A 158 -6.76 13.71 -9.08
CA ASN A 158 -8.09 13.37 -8.56
C ASN A 158 -8.01 13.22 -7.04
N SER A 159 -8.73 14.09 -6.31
CA SER A 159 -8.82 14.06 -4.85
C SER A 159 -10.26 14.05 -4.32
N THR A 160 -11.24 13.95 -5.21
CA THR A 160 -12.66 14.11 -4.88
C THR A 160 -13.54 12.95 -5.36
N ILE A 161 -12.97 11.75 -5.56
CA ILE A 161 -13.70 10.57 -6.02
C ILE A 161 -14.93 10.33 -5.13
N ALA A 162 -16.09 10.13 -5.75
CA ALA A 162 -17.37 9.97 -5.05
C ALA A 162 -17.37 8.71 -4.17
N GLY A 163 -17.98 8.81 -2.98
CA GLY A 163 -18.04 7.72 -2.00
C GLY A 163 -16.75 7.48 -1.21
N VAL A 164 -15.63 8.14 -1.55
CA VAL A 164 -14.36 8.01 -0.82
C VAL A 164 -14.34 8.99 0.36
N PRO A 165 -14.25 8.51 1.62
CA PRO A 165 -14.38 9.36 2.80
C PRO A 165 -13.07 10.11 3.13
N ASN A 166 -11.93 9.54 2.74
CA ASN A 166 -10.60 10.08 3.00
C ASN A 166 -10.09 10.98 1.90
N LEU A 167 -9.24 11.93 2.28
CA LEU A 167 -8.39 12.62 1.36
C LEU A 167 -7.47 11.61 0.68
N HIS A 168 -7.39 11.72 -0.64
CA HIS A 168 -6.61 10.84 -1.50
C HIS A 168 -6.13 11.64 -2.69
N PHE A 169 -5.12 11.11 -3.37
CA PHE A 169 -4.56 11.72 -4.55
C PHE A 169 -4.31 10.63 -5.59
N VAL A 170 -5.04 10.70 -6.71
CA VAL A 170 -5.00 9.67 -7.76
C VAL A 170 -4.64 10.28 -9.10
N LEU A 171 -3.74 9.60 -9.82
CA LEU A 171 -3.46 9.84 -11.24
C LEU A 171 -3.59 8.52 -11.99
N ARG A 172 -4.23 8.54 -13.17
CA ARG A 172 -4.17 7.41 -14.10
C ARG A 172 -2.80 7.37 -14.78
N LEU A 173 -2.36 6.16 -15.08
CA LEU A 173 -1.22 5.89 -15.95
C LEU A 173 -1.76 5.34 -17.29
N PRO A 174 -1.32 5.87 -18.44
CA PRO A 174 -1.61 5.27 -19.72
C PRO A 174 -0.92 3.91 -19.80
N GLN A 175 -1.47 3.03 -20.62
CA GLN A 175 -0.93 1.68 -20.82
C GLN A 175 0.56 1.68 -21.22
N ALA A 176 1.01 2.71 -21.97
CA ALA A 176 2.40 2.86 -22.39
C ALA A 176 3.26 3.74 -21.45
N ALA A 177 2.84 3.96 -20.19
CA ALA A 177 3.58 4.81 -19.26
C ALA A 177 4.98 4.28 -18.99
N THR A 178 6.00 5.10 -19.24
CA THR A 178 7.39 4.77 -18.90
C THR A 178 7.60 4.77 -17.38
N HIS A 179 8.70 4.17 -16.90
CA HIS A 179 9.04 4.19 -15.47
C HIS A 179 9.24 5.61 -14.96
N GLU A 180 9.81 6.50 -15.77
CA GLU A 180 10.01 7.91 -15.46
C GLU A 180 8.68 8.64 -15.30
N GLN A 181 7.71 8.39 -16.20
CA GLN A 181 6.38 8.99 -16.12
C GLN A 181 5.63 8.52 -14.87
N ALA A 182 5.77 7.24 -14.51
CA ALA A 182 5.19 6.70 -13.27
C ALA A 182 5.85 7.31 -12.03
N CYS A 183 7.18 7.42 -11.99
CA CYS A 183 7.93 8.03 -10.88
C CYS A 183 7.55 9.49 -10.70
N HIS A 184 7.56 10.27 -11.78
CA HIS A 184 7.14 11.68 -11.75
C HIS A 184 5.68 11.84 -11.31
N SER A 185 4.79 10.92 -11.70
CA SER A 185 3.41 10.92 -11.21
C SER A 185 3.36 10.66 -9.71
N LEU A 186 4.12 9.67 -9.21
CA LEU A 186 4.21 9.38 -7.79
C LEU A 186 4.75 10.57 -6.99
N GLU A 187 5.85 11.18 -7.42
CA GLU A 187 6.44 12.37 -6.79
C GLU A 187 5.42 13.50 -6.63
N ARG A 188 4.62 13.76 -7.68
CA ARG A 188 3.56 14.76 -7.63
C ARG A 188 2.48 14.43 -6.60
N LEU A 189 2.07 13.17 -6.50
CA LEU A 189 1.07 12.75 -5.52
C LEU A 189 1.60 12.81 -4.08
N VAL A 190 2.87 12.43 -3.87
CA VAL A 190 3.55 12.52 -2.58
C VAL A 190 3.71 13.98 -2.16
N SER A 191 4.12 14.87 -3.07
CA SER A 191 4.20 16.32 -2.78
C SER A 191 2.84 16.88 -2.34
N ALA A 192 1.76 16.54 -3.06
CA ALA A 192 0.41 16.95 -2.68
C ALA A 192 -0.01 16.42 -1.29
N ALA A 193 0.35 15.17 -0.96
CA ALA A 193 0.12 14.62 0.37
C ALA A 193 0.91 15.34 1.48
N ARG A 194 2.17 15.69 1.21
CA ARG A 194 3.05 16.38 2.17
C ARG A 194 2.66 17.84 2.40
N GLU A 195 2.14 18.53 1.39
CA GLU A 195 1.61 19.89 1.51
C GLU A 195 0.46 19.94 2.53
N ILE A 196 -0.43 18.95 2.51
CA ILE A 196 -1.52 18.83 3.49
C ILE A 196 -0.98 18.58 4.89
N ALA A 197 -0.05 17.63 5.06
CA ALA A 197 0.57 17.36 6.36
C ALA A 197 1.18 18.64 6.97
N THR A 198 1.91 19.42 6.16
CA THR A 198 2.50 20.71 6.56
C THR A 198 1.43 21.73 6.93
N THR A 199 0.33 21.80 6.19
CA THR A 199 -0.73 22.80 6.38
C THR A 199 -1.56 22.56 7.64
N TYR A 200 -1.84 21.29 7.98
CA TYR A 200 -2.73 20.93 9.08
C TYR A 200 -2.02 20.39 10.32
N GLY A 201 -0.68 20.43 10.34
CA GLY A 201 0.12 19.86 11.42
C GLY A 201 -0.10 18.35 11.60
N GLU A 202 -0.50 17.67 10.52
CA GLU A 202 -0.76 16.24 10.52
C GLU A 202 0.51 15.46 10.16
N GLN A 203 0.55 14.18 10.54
CA GLN A 203 1.73 13.33 10.37
C GLN A 203 2.07 13.12 8.88
N SER A 204 3.37 12.98 8.60
CA SER A 204 3.95 12.88 7.26
C SER A 204 3.86 11.49 6.61
N ASP A 205 3.17 10.57 7.28
CA ASP A 205 3.02 9.18 6.87
C ASP A 205 1.93 9.04 5.79
N TYR A 206 2.14 8.12 4.86
CA TYR A 206 1.20 7.92 3.76
C TYR A 206 1.30 6.50 3.19
N ASN A 207 0.23 6.06 2.54
CA ASN A 207 0.26 4.88 1.70
C ASN A 207 0.44 5.27 0.24
N VAL A 208 1.24 4.49 -0.49
CA VAL A 208 1.19 4.42 -1.95
C VAL A 208 0.52 3.13 -2.33
N ILE A 209 -0.43 3.19 -3.26
CA ILE A 209 -1.04 2.04 -3.89
C ILE A 209 -0.88 2.24 -5.40
N MET A 210 -0.34 1.24 -6.09
CA MET A 210 -0.05 1.33 -7.52
C MET A 210 -0.58 0.09 -8.23
N ALA A 211 -1.34 0.32 -9.29
CA ALA A 211 -1.68 -0.68 -10.29
C ALA A 211 -0.99 -0.34 -11.61
N GLU A 212 -1.26 -1.12 -12.66
CA GLU A 212 -0.71 -0.88 -13.99
C GLU A 212 -1.13 0.48 -14.57
N ASP A 213 -2.37 0.90 -14.31
CA ASP A 213 -3.05 2.01 -14.97
C ASP A 213 -3.42 3.17 -14.02
N TRP A 214 -2.94 3.17 -12.78
CA TRP A 214 -3.10 4.26 -11.82
C TRP A 214 -2.12 4.19 -10.63
N ILE A 215 -1.88 5.35 -10.02
CA ILE A 215 -1.19 5.51 -8.73
C ILE A 215 -2.12 6.28 -7.79
N CYS A 216 -2.22 5.82 -6.55
CA CYS A 216 -2.97 6.45 -5.47
C CYS A 216 -2.05 6.70 -4.27
N VAL A 217 -2.11 7.90 -3.71
CA VAL A 217 -1.49 8.23 -2.43
C VAL A 217 -2.58 8.61 -1.43
N VAL A 218 -2.52 8.03 -0.24
CA VAL A 218 -3.44 8.29 0.86
C VAL A 218 -2.64 8.77 2.07
N PRO A 219 -2.76 10.04 2.48
CA PRO A 219 -2.17 10.53 3.73
C PRO A 219 -2.76 9.83 4.95
N ARG A 220 -1.94 9.56 5.96
CA ARG A 220 -2.29 8.71 7.12
C ARG A 220 -2.11 9.44 8.44
N ARG A 221 -3.02 9.17 9.37
CA ARG A 221 -3.05 9.77 10.72
C ARG A 221 -2.91 8.74 11.83
N LEU A 222 -3.47 7.55 11.63
CA LEU A 222 -3.44 6.48 12.61
C LEU A 222 -3.27 5.15 11.90
N VAL A 223 -2.40 4.30 12.44
CA VAL A 223 -2.30 2.89 12.00
C VAL A 223 -3.60 2.11 12.25
N GLY A 224 -4.24 2.38 13.39
CA GLY A 224 -5.39 1.66 13.90
C GLY A 224 -5.84 2.20 15.26
N LYS A 225 -7.00 1.75 15.71
CA LYS A 225 -7.56 2.05 17.03
C LYS A 225 -8.07 0.76 17.65
N ASP A 226 -7.76 0.52 18.92
CA ASP A 226 -8.20 -0.66 19.69
C ASP A 226 -7.88 -1.99 18.97
N GLY A 227 -6.72 -2.05 18.32
CA GLY A 227 -6.27 -3.23 17.56
C GLY A 227 -6.95 -3.42 16.20
N VAL A 228 -7.79 -2.48 15.75
CA VAL A 228 -8.47 -2.49 14.45
C VAL A 228 -7.82 -1.44 13.55
N GLY A 229 -7.16 -1.87 12.48
CA GLY A 229 -6.38 -0.96 11.64
C GLY A 229 -6.40 -1.31 10.16
N ALA A 230 -5.65 -0.51 9.39
CA ALA A 230 -5.50 -0.71 7.96
C ALA A 230 -4.09 -0.31 7.50
N ASN A 231 -3.55 -1.04 6.53
CA ASN A 231 -2.43 -0.59 5.70
C ASN A 231 -2.95 0.02 4.39
N GLY A 232 -2.07 0.26 3.41
CA GLY A 232 -2.46 0.82 2.11
C GLY A 232 -3.55 0.03 1.38
N ALA A 233 -3.57 -1.30 1.49
CA ALA A 233 -4.61 -2.12 0.88
C ALA A 233 -5.97 -1.87 1.53
N GLY A 234 -6.02 -1.79 2.86
CA GLY A 234 -7.25 -1.50 3.59
C GLY A 234 -7.82 -0.11 3.29
N MET A 235 -6.95 0.88 3.07
CA MET A 235 -7.37 2.23 2.69
C MET A 235 -8.05 2.31 1.32
N VAL A 236 -7.81 1.34 0.43
CA VAL A 236 -8.52 1.20 -0.85
C VAL A 236 -9.63 0.15 -0.83
N GLY A 237 -9.95 -0.41 0.35
CA GLY A 237 -11.06 -1.33 0.57
C GLY A 237 -10.68 -2.81 0.68
N LEU A 238 -9.40 -3.17 0.67
CA LEU A 238 -8.95 -4.55 0.80
C LEU A 238 -8.43 -4.83 2.20
N VAL A 239 -9.28 -5.39 3.07
CA VAL A 239 -9.01 -5.49 4.50
C VAL A 239 -8.78 -6.94 4.92
N TRP A 240 -7.55 -7.26 5.32
CA TRP A 240 -7.21 -8.54 5.93
C TRP A 240 -7.25 -8.44 7.45
N LEU A 241 -7.99 -9.35 8.07
CA LEU A 241 -8.28 -9.35 9.50
C LEU A 241 -7.77 -10.63 10.16
N ARG A 242 -7.41 -10.56 11.44
CA ARG A 242 -6.92 -11.71 12.21
C ARG A 242 -8.05 -12.66 12.60
N ASP A 243 -9.22 -12.13 12.91
CA ASP A 243 -10.39 -12.86 13.38
C ASP A 243 -11.68 -12.04 13.27
N GLN A 244 -12.78 -12.68 13.72
CA GLN A 244 -14.09 -12.07 13.78
C GLN A 244 -14.16 -10.89 14.74
N THR A 245 -13.41 -10.90 15.85
CA THR A 245 -13.40 -9.77 16.79
C THR A 245 -12.88 -8.50 16.14
N GLU A 246 -11.83 -8.60 15.31
CA GLU A 246 -11.35 -7.46 14.52
C GLU A 246 -12.39 -7.00 13.49
N ARG A 247 -13.13 -7.93 12.88
CA ARG A 247 -14.23 -7.64 11.93
C ARG A 247 -15.39 -6.90 12.59
N ASP A 248 -15.80 -7.33 13.78
CA ASP A 248 -16.88 -6.71 14.55
C ASP A 248 -16.46 -5.30 15.03
N GLY A 249 -15.16 -5.11 15.28
CA GLY A 249 -14.57 -3.81 15.56
C GLY A 249 -14.71 -2.83 14.38
N TRP A 250 -14.50 -3.28 13.14
CA TRP A 250 -14.75 -2.47 11.94
C TRP A 250 -16.21 -2.02 11.83
N ASP A 251 -17.17 -2.90 12.12
CA ASP A 251 -18.61 -2.54 12.14
C ASP A 251 -18.89 -1.51 13.23
N SER A 252 -18.34 -1.72 14.43
CA SER A 252 -18.54 -0.84 15.58
C SER A 252 -17.98 0.57 15.36
N PHE A 253 -16.91 0.70 14.57
CA PHE A 253 -16.33 1.99 14.18
C PHE A 253 -17.02 2.63 12.96
N GLY A 254 -18.03 2.00 12.35
CA GLY A 254 -18.79 2.57 11.23
C GLY A 254 -18.10 2.48 9.87
N LEU A 255 -17.24 1.47 9.64
CA LEU A 255 -16.57 1.17 8.36
C LEU A 255 -15.86 2.36 7.69
N THR A 256 -16.59 3.16 6.90
CA THR A 256 -16.05 4.40 6.30
C THR A 256 -15.66 5.43 7.35
N ASP A 257 -16.34 5.47 8.50
CA ASP A 257 -16.00 6.37 9.60
C ASP A 257 -14.69 5.95 10.26
N HIS A 258 -14.40 4.64 10.28
CA HIS A 258 -13.08 4.12 10.68
C HIS A 258 -12.01 4.58 9.71
N LEU A 259 -12.25 4.48 8.39
CA LEU A 259 -11.33 4.98 7.38
C LEU A 259 -10.97 6.47 7.60
N VAL A 260 -11.93 7.31 7.98
CA VAL A 260 -11.70 8.75 8.32
C VAL A 260 -10.82 8.91 9.55
N GLN A 261 -10.89 8.00 10.52
CA GLN A 261 -9.99 8.04 11.68
C GLN A 261 -8.55 7.65 11.27
N LEU A 262 -8.40 6.69 10.36
CA LEU A 262 -7.08 6.19 9.92
C LEU A 262 -6.37 7.13 8.94
N GLY A 263 -7.13 7.81 8.08
CA GLY A 263 -6.65 8.75 7.07
C GLY A 263 -6.98 10.20 7.41
N VAL A 264 -6.63 11.12 6.52
CA VAL A 264 -7.02 12.53 6.64
C VAL A 264 -8.43 12.72 6.11
N SER A 265 -9.31 13.39 6.88
CA SER A 265 -10.68 13.66 6.43
C SER A 265 -10.71 14.62 5.24
N ARG A 266 -11.59 14.36 4.26
CA ARG A 266 -11.83 15.30 3.15
C ARG A 266 -12.38 16.65 3.59
N THR A 267 -13.07 16.71 4.72
CA THR A 267 -13.68 17.96 5.22
C THR A 267 -12.67 18.90 5.86
N CYS A 268 -11.47 18.42 6.19
CA CYS A 268 -10.42 19.23 6.81
C CYS A 268 -9.68 20.13 5.81
N VAL A 269 -9.83 19.90 4.50
CA VAL A 269 -9.18 20.69 3.45
C VAL A 269 -10.21 21.62 2.80
N PRO A 270 -10.04 22.96 2.86
CA PRO A 270 -10.87 23.90 2.11
C PRO A 270 -10.85 23.55 0.62
N ARG A 271 -12.02 23.64 -0.02
CA ARG A 271 -12.19 23.36 -1.46
C ARG A 271 -11.42 24.33 -2.33
#